data_AF-A0A1B7I6X8-F1
#
_entry.id   AF-A0A1B7I6X8-F1
#
_cell.length_a   1.000
_cell.length_b   1.000
_cell.length_c   1.000
_cell.angle_alpha   90.00
_cell.angle_beta   90.00
_cell.angle_gamma   90.00
#
_symmetry.space_group_name_H-M   'P 1'
#
loop_
_entity.id
_entity.type
_entity.pdbx_description
1 polymer ?
#
loop_
_entity_poly.entity_id
_entity_poly.type
_entity_poly.pdbx_seq_one_letter_code
_entity_poly.pdbx_strand_id
1 'polypeptide(L)'
;MKSAMILKLNVGQVRKERPAIVGQITLLDIIANGTAIRLFTETLASIDEGVKKRYILNVRRQCGRGWMAKQIIWPEGELEQALLEANKVAQQEIQRASLLATA
;
A
#
# COMPACT_ATOMS: atom_id res chain seq x y z
N MET A 1 -5.28 23.35 20.70
CA MET A 1 -5.83 23.25 19.32
C MET A 1 -6.72 22.02 19.26
N LYS A 2 -8.04 22.17 19.09
CA LYS A 2 -8.97 21.03 18.98
C LYS A 2 -9.00 20.55 17.53
N SER A 3 -8.56 19.31 17.30
CA SER A 3 -8.68 18.63 16.01
C SER A 3 -10.15 18.39 15.70
N ALA A 4 -10.75 19.25 14.86
CA ALA A 4 -12.09 19.01 14.35
C ALA A 4 -12.03 17.85 13.33
N MET A 5 -12.57 16.69 13.70
CA MET A 5 -12.93 15.67 12.71
C MET A 5 -14.02 16.26 11.81
N ILE A 6 -13.73 16.39 10.52
CA ILE A 6 -14.72 16.77 9.52
C ILE A 6 -15.68 15.59 9.36
N LEU A 7 -16.82 15.66 10.03
CA LEU A 7 -17.83 14.60 10.05
C LEU A 7 -18.77 14.61 8.84
N LYS A 8 -18.82 15.71 8.06
CA LYS A 8 -19.61 15.82 6.83
C LYS A 8 -18.95 16.76 5.83
N LEU A 9 -18.98 16.38 4.54
CA LEU A 9 -18.63 17.26 3.43
C LEU A 9 -19.66 18.39 3.33
N ASN A 10 -19.19 19.62 3.11
CA ASN A 10 -20.06 20.79 2.98
C ASN A 10 -20.99 20.64 1.77
N VAL A 11 -22.26 21.02 1.90
CA VAL A 11 -23.24 21.00 0.79
C VAL A 11 -22.72 21.95 -0.30
N GLY A 12 -22.30 21.40 -1.44
CA GLY A 12 -21.70 22.16 -2.54
C GLY A 12 -20.20 21.93 -2.77
N GLN A 13 -19.52 21.16 -1.91
CA GLN A 13 -18.15 20.75 -2.18
C GLN A 13 -18.15 19.71 -3.32
N VAL A 14 -17.60 20.09 -4.48
CA VAL A 14 -17.43 19.17 -5.62
C VAL A 14 -16.69 17.94 -5.10
N ARG A 15 -17.32 16.77 -5.20
CA ARG A 15 -16.64 15.50 -4.91
C ARG A 15 -15.45 15.45 -5.86
N LYS A 16 -14.23 15.55 -5.33
CA LYS A 16 -13.05 15.25 -6.13
C LYS A 16 -13.27 13.90 -6.78
N GLU A 17 -13.18 13.85 -8.10
CA GLU A 17 -13.32 12.60 -8.82
C GLU A 17 -12.30 11.61 -8.26
N ARG A 18 -12.76 10.37 -8.05
CA ARG A 18 -11.83 9.30 -7.72
C ARG A 18 -10.98 9.06 -8.98
N PRO A 19 -9.65 9.10 -8.89
CA PRO A 19 -8.81 8.81 -10.04
C PRO A 19 -9.14 7.43 -10.58
N ALA A 20 -9.33 7.33 -11.89
CA ALA A 20 -9.58 6.08 -12.57
C ALA A 20 -8.26 5.30 -12.66
N ILE A 21 -8.25 4.04 -12.22
CA ILE A 21 -7.08 3.16 -12.38
C ILE A 21 -7.09 2.67 -13.83
N VAL A 22 -6.08 3.07 -14.60
CA VAL A 22 -5.91 2.72 -16.02
C VAL A 22 -5.20 1.38 -16.16
N GLY A 23 -4.31 1.05 -15.22
CA GLY A 23 -3.59 -0.22 -15.23
C GLY A 23 -2.72 -0.41 -14.00
N GLN A 24 -2.34 -1.67 -13.77
CA GLN A 24 -1.48 -2.07 -12.67
C GLN A 24 -0.43 -3.07 -13.18
N ILE A 25 0.83 -2.90 -12.78
CA ILE A 25 1.90 -3.86 -13.06
C ILE A 25 2.50 -4.29 -11.73
N THR A 26 2.52 -5.59 -11.47
CA THR A 26 3.12 -6.13 -10.25
C THR A 26 4.64 -6.19 -10.43
N LEU A 27 5.38 -5.60 -9.50
CA LEU A 27 6.85 -5.55 -9.51
C LEU A 27 7.43 -6.63 -8.60
N LEU A 28 6.75 -6.95 -7.50
CA LEU A 28 7.13 -7.95 -6.52
C LEU A 28 5.87 -8.59 -5.95
N ASP A 29 5.85 -9.92 -5.84
CA ASP A 29 4.80 -10.67 -5.15
C ASP A 29 5.45 -11.78 -4.32
N ILE A 30 5.40 -11.63 -3.00
CA ILE A 30 6.02 -12.54 -2.03
C ILE A 30 4.95 -13.05 -1.08
N ILE A 31 4.98 -14.36 -0.80
CA ILE A 31 4.25 -14.96 0.30
C ILE A 31 5.28 -15.49 1.29
N ALA A 32 5.29 -14.91 2.49
CA ALA A 32 6.17 -15.32 3.58
C ALA A 32 5.34 -15.50 4.85
N ASN A 33 5.31 -16.72 5.41
CA ASN A 33 4.71 -17.01 6.72
C ASN A 33 3.24 -16.62 6.87
N GLY A 34 2.45 -16.84 5.82
CA GLY A 34 1.05 -16.44 5.77
C GLY A 34 0.83 -14.94 5.57
N THR A 35 1.91 -14.16 5.40
CA THR A 35 1.87 -12.76 5.00
C THR A 35 2.08 -12.63 3.49
N ALA A 36 1.10 -12.03 2.81
CA ALA A 36 1.20 -11.65 1.40
C ALA A 36 1.76 -10.22 1.29
N ILE A 37 2.86 -10.05 0.57
CA ILE A 37 3.57 -8.78 0.37
C ILE A 37 3.63 -8.53 -1.13
N ARG A 38 2.93 -7.51 -1.60
CA ARG A 38 2.87 -7.17 -3.03
C ARG A 38 3.29 -5.73 -3.26
N LEU A 39 4.33 -5.53 -4.06
CA LEU A 39 4.70 -4.22 -4.59
C LEU A 39 4.26 -4.15 -6.05
N PHE A 40 3.54 -3.11 -6.39
CA PHE A 40 3.06 -2.90 -7.76
C PHE A 40 3.05 -1.42 -8.11
N THR A 41 3.12 -1.12 -9.40
CA THR A 41 2.85 0.22 -9.91
C THR A 41 1.39 0.31 -10.34
N GLU A 42 0.74 1.42 -10.00
CA GLU A 42 -0.57 1.80 -10.51
C GLU A 42 -0.42 3.01 -11.42
N THR A 43 -1.07 2.95 -12.57
CA THR A 43 -1.28 4.10 -13.46
C THR A 43 -2.68 4.63 -13.23
N LEU A 44 -2.77 5.89 -12.81
CA LEU A 44 -4.00 6.61 -12.55
C LEU A 44 -4.24 7.64 -13.65
N ALA A 45 -5.50 7.86 -14.02
CA ALA A 45 -5.93 9.00 -14.81
C ALA A 45 -6.88 9.87 -13.96
N SER A 46 -6.68 11.18 -14.04
CA SER A 46 -7.57 12.20 -13.47
C SER A 46 -7.82 13.27 -14.53
N ILE A 47 -9.04 13.81 -14.59
CA ILE A 47 -9.41 14.87 -15.54
C ILE A 47 -8.49 16.10 -15.38
N ASP A 48 -8.17 16.48 -14.14
CA ASP A 48 -7.42 17.70 -13.84
C ASP A 48 -5.90 17.51 -13.85
N GLU A 49 -5.43 16.29 -13.58
CA GLU A 49 -4.01 16.02 -13.28
C GLU A 49 -3.31 15.10 -14.29
N GLY A 50 -4.03 14.68 -15.35
CA GLY A 50 -3.52 13.80 -16.38
C GLY A 50 -3.25 12.38 -15.87
N VAL A 51 -2.27 11.71 -16.51
CA VAL A 51 -1.86 10.35 -16.13
C VAL A 51 -0.70 10.43 -15.14
N LYS A 52 -0.84 9.75 -14.00
CA LYS A 52 0.19 9.66 -12.95
C LYS A 52 0.47 8.21 -12.61
N LYS A 53 1.74 7.87 -12.39
CA LYS A 53 2.10 6.57 -11.80
C LYS A 53 2.46 6.71 -10.33
N ARG A 54 2.22 5.65 -9.58
CA ARG A 54 2.61 5.51 -8.18
C ARG A 54 3.00 4.07 -7.90
N TYR A 55 3.82 3.85 -6.87
CA TYR A 55 4.11 2.53 -6.36
C TYR A 55 3.30 2.27 -5.09
N ILE A 56 2.82 1.05 -4.96
CA ILE A 56 2.00 0.64 -3.84
C ILE A 56 2.54 -0.67 -3.30
N LEU A 57 2.92 -0.66 -2.02
CA LEU A 57 3.18 -1.86 -1.25
C LEU A 57 1.92 -2.21 -0.47
N ASN A 58 1.43 -3.42 -0.66
CA ASN A 58 0.34 -4.00 0.11
C ASN A 58 0.87 -5.19 0.91
N VAL A 59 0.66 -5.16 2.23
CA VAL A 59 1.03 -6.23 3.15
C VAL A 59 -0.23 -6.73 3.83
N ARG A 60 -0.65 -7.97 3.52
CA ARG A 60 -1.74 -8.65 4.19
C ARG A 60 -1.20 -9.77 5.07
N ARG A 61 -1.46 -9.68 6.36
CA ARG A 61 -1.04 -10.68 7.35
C ARG A 61 -2.23 -11.19 8.15
N GLN A 62 -2.18 -12.47 8.51
CA GLN A 62 -3.08 -13.01 9.52
C GLN A 62 -2.51 -12.69 10.91
N CYS A 63 -3.31 -12.07 11.77
CA CYS A 63 -3.04 -11.96 13.20
C CYS A 63 -4.11 -12.76 13.95
N GLY A 64 -3.86 -13.15 15.20
CA GLY A 64 -4.80 -13.98 15.97
C GLY A 64 -6.23 -13.44 16.09
N ARG A 65 -6.48 -12.16 15.73
CA ARG A 65 -7.83 -11.54 15.70
C ARG A 65 -8.42 -11.38 14.29
N GLY A 66 -7.75 -11.84 13.24
CA GLY A 66 -8.22 -11.76 11.85
C GLY A 66 -7.15 -11.28 10.86
N TRP A 67 -7.59 -10.86 9.67
CA TRP A 67 -6.70 -10.33 8.64
C TRP A 67 -6.42 -8.84 8.85
N MET A 68 -5.16 -8.45 8.78
CA MET A 68 -4.75 -7.04 8.75
C MET A 68 -4.08 -6.72 7.43
N ALA A 69 -4.44 -5.57 6.85
CA ALA A 69 -3.83 -5.03 5.64
C ALA A 69 -3.14 -3.70 5.95
N LYS A 70 -1.90 -3.54 5.48
CA LYS A 70 -1.16 -2.27 5.49
C LYS A 70 -0.87 -1.90 4.04
N GLN A 71 -1.15 -0.66 3.67
CA GLN A 71 -0.79 -0.11 2.38
C GLN A 71 0.16 1.07 2.58
N ILE A 72 1.19 1.14 1.74
CA ILE A 72 2.11 2.27 1.66
C ILE A 72 2.20 2.68 0.19
N ILE A 73 2.19 3.98 -0.07
CA ILE A 73 2.12 4.55 -1.41
C ILE A 73 3.29 5.52 -1.59
N TRP A 74 3.95 5.43 -2.73
CA TRP A 74 5.05 6.31 -3.14
C TRP A 74 4.79 6.91 -4.52
N PRO A 75 5.29 8.12 -4.80
CA PRO A 75 5.26 8.69 -6.15
C PRO A 75 6.18 7.93 -7.12
N GLU A 76 6.01 8.15 -8.43
CA GLU A 76 6.78 7.49 -9.51
C GLU A 76 8.32 7.65 -9.39
N GLY A 77 8.80 8.70 -8.71
CA GLY A 77 10.23 8.96 -8.49
C GLY A 77 10.86 8.19 -7.32
N GLU A 78 10.08 7.45 -6.52
CA GLU A 78 10.56 6.82 -5.28
C GLU A 78 10.53 5.28 -5.35
N LEU A 79 10.84 4.72 -6.52
CA LEU A 79 10.86 3.27 -6.72
C LEU A 79 11.88 2.58 -5.80
N GLU A 80 13.06 3.19 -5.64
CA GLU A 80 14.12 2.63 -4.81
C GLU A 80 13.68 2.51 -3.35
N GLN A 81 13.05 3.55 -2.81
CA GLN A 81 12.51 3.56 -1.45
C GLN A 81 11.40 2.49 -1.30
N ALA A 82 10.53 2.36 -2.31
CA ALA A 82 9.47 1.36 -2.30
C ALA A 82 10.03 -0.07 -2.33
N LEU A 83 11.08 -0.34 -3.11
CA LEU A 83 11.78 -1.62 -3.15
C LEU A 83 12.52 -1.93 -1.85
N LEU A 84 13.21 -0.95 -1.27
CA LEU A 84 13.91 -1.09 0.00
C LEU A 84 12.94 -1.44 1.14
N GLU A 85 11.80 -0.76 1.24
CA GLU A 85 10.80 -1.07 2.25
C GLU A 85 10.14 -2.44 2.00
N ALA A 86 9.85 -2.78 0.75
CA ALA A 86 9.30 -4.10 0.41
C ALA A 86 10.26 -5.25 0.80
N ASN A 87 11.55 -5.11 0.49
CA ASN A 87 12.58 -6.08 0.87
C ASN A 87 12.71 -6.17 2.39
N LYS A 88 12.76 -5.02 3.09
CA LYS A 88 12.81 -4.98 4.56
C LYS A 88 11.64 -5.72 5.19
N VAL A 89 10.40 -5.50 4.71
CA VAL A 89 9.22 -6.21 5.20
C VAL A 89 9.32 -7.71 4.91
N ALA A 90 9.76 -8.10 3.71
CA ALA A 90 9.95 -9.51 3.37
C ALA A 90 10.95 -10.20 4.31
N GLN A 91 12.11 -9.57 4.56
CA GLN A 91 13.12 -10.10 5.47
C GLN A 91 12.61 -10.22 6.91
N GLN A 92 11.87 -9.22 7.40
CA GLN A 92 11.26 -9.26 8.73
C GLN A 92 10.27 -10.42 8.86
N GLU A 93 9.42 -10.61 7.86
CA GLU A 93 8.45 -11.70 7.87
C GLU A 93 9.18 -13.05 7.78
N ILE A 94 10.18 -13.22 6.90
CA ILE A 94 11.01 -14.44 6.82
C ILE A 94 11.65 -14.77 8.17
N GLN A 95 12.33 -13.79 8.79
CA GLN A 95 12.99 -13.96 10.09
C GLN A 95 12.02 -14.35 11.20
N ARG A 96 10.78 -13.83 11.15
CA ARG A 96 9.76 -14.17 12.14
C ARG A 96 9.41 -15.66 12.15
N ALA A 97 9.39 -16.35 11.01
CA ALA A 97 9.20 -17.81 11.04
C ALA A 97 10.40 -18.55 11.61
N SER A 98 11.62 -18.08 11.35
CA SER A 98 12.79 -18.69 11.95
C SER A 98 12.69 -18.68 13.47
N LEU A 99 12.22 -17.58 14.06
CA LEU A 99 11.97 -17.48 15.51
C LEU A 99 10.83 -18.38 15.99
N LEU A 100 9.73 -18.49 15.23
CA LEU A 100 8.60 -19.37 15.58
C LEU A 100 8.94 -20.86 15.46
N ALA A 101 9.87 -21.23 14.58
CA ALA A 101 10.31 -22.62 14.41
C ALA A 101 11.27 -23.08 15.52
N THR A 102 11.90 -22.14 16.24
CA THR A 102 12.84 -22.41 17.34
C THR A 102 12.24 -22.20 18.74
N ALA A 103 10.97 -21.81 18.84
CA ALA A 103 10.28 -21.50 20.09
C ALA A 103 9.36 -22.64 20.56
#